data_AF-A0A0N0PEY6-F1
#
_entry.id   AF-A0A0N0PEY6-F1
#
_cell.length_a   1.000
_cell.length_b   1.000
_cell.length_c   1.000
_cell.angle_alpha   90.00
_cell.angle_beta   90.00
_cell.angle_gamma   90.00
#
_symmetry.space_group_name_H-M   'P 1'
#
loop_
_entity.id
_entity.type
_entity.pdbx_description
1 polymer ?
#
loop_
_entity_poly.entity_id
_entity_poly.type
_entity_poly.pdbx_seq_one_letter_code
_entity_poly.pdbx_strand_id
1 'polypeptide(L)'
;MRARDGHAIALAHTLQGLGQDEGMYQQYIPLAIHLADEFFLTHPSRDVQLLIACCIADVLRVYAPEAPYKDQEQVKTIFLFLINQLQGLRDPKDPAFKRYFYLLENLAYVKSFNMCFELEDCQEIFCALFSLMFKIVNTEHSTKVKSFMLDVLCPLITESDVVSNELLNVILMNLVEPNKRDHKHAYSLAKDLIVKTSETLEPFIQTVSYDSTLTYKILLM
;
A
#
# COMPACT_ATOMS: atom_id res chain seq x y z
N MET A 1 7.30 -29.70 8.87
CA MET A 1 7.56 -28.31 9.29
C MET A 1 8.93 -27.83 8.83
N ARG A 2 10.06 -28.36 9.32
CA ARG A 2 11.43 -27.88 8.95
C ARG A 2 11.83 -27.90 7.47
N ALA A 3 11.26 -28.77 6.63
CA ALA A 3 11.63 -28.88 5.21
C ALA A 3 10.94 -27.84 4.31
N ARG A 4 9.89 -27.15 4.80
CA ARG A 4 9.03 -26.28 3.98
C ARG A 4 9.36 -24.80 4.13
N ASP A 5 9.89 -24.41 5.30
CA ASP A 5 10.51 -23.11 5.53
C ASP A 5 11.71 -22.88 4.59
N GLY A 6 12.40 -23.96 4.20
CA GLY A 6 13.49 -23.93 3.23
C GLY A 6 13.07 -23.47 1.83
N HIS A 7 11.84 -23.72 1.39
CA HIS A 7 11.36 -23.30 0.07
C HIS A 7 11.06 -21.80 0.02
N ALA A 8 10.49 -21.23 1.08
CA ALA A 8 10.27 -19.80 1.19
C ALA A 8 11.59 -19.02 1.27
N ILE A 9 12.57 -19.54 2.02
CA ILE A 9 13.92 -18.94 2.11
C ILE A 9 14.69 -19.10 0.79
N ALA A 10 14.57 -20.26 0.13
CA ALA A 10 15.17 -20.49 -1.18
C ALA A 10 14.56 -19.56 -2.23
N LEU A 11 13.25 -19.31 -2.20
CA LEU A 11 12.58 -18.37 -3.11
C LEU A 11 13.07 -16.94 -2.89
N ALA A 12 13.12 -16.47 -1.65
CA ALA A 12 13.62 -15.13 -1.32
C ALA A 12 15.09 -14.92 -1.77
N HIS A 13 15.95 -15.94 -1.58
CA HIS A 13 17.32 -15.92 -2.09
C HIS A 13 17.41 -15.98 -3.62
N THR A 14 16.51 -16.74 -4.27
CA THR A 14 16.50 -16.86 -5.73
C THR A 14 16.04 -15.54 -6.36
N LEU A 15 15.00 -14.90 -5.83
CA LEU A 15 14.43 -13.65 -6.34
C LEU A 15 15.36 -12.43 -6.18
N GLN A 16 16.30 -12.45 -5.22
CA GLN A 16 17.30 -11.39 -5.03
C GLN A 16 18.43 -11.41 -6.08
N GLY A 17 18.61 -12.50 -6.83
CA GLY A 17 19.70 -12.66 -7.82
C GLY A 17 19.28 -12.54 -9.28
N LEU A 18 18.01 -12.29 -9.57
CA LEU A 18 17.42 -12.46 -10.90
C LEU A 18 17.37 -11.14 -11.69
N GLY A 19 18.18 -11.06 -12.74
CA GLY A 19 18.12 -10.01 -13.77
C GLY A 19 16.97 -10.23 -14.76
N GLN A 20 16.56 -9.18 -15.46
CA GLN A 20 15.44 -9.14 -16.41
C GLN A 20 15.77 -9.87 -17.73
N ASP A 21 15.86 -11.20 -17.72
CA ASP A 21 15.91 -12.00 -18.96
C ASP A 21 14.50 -12.52 -19.29
N GLU A 22 13.92 -11.99 -20.37
CA GLU A 22 12.55 -12.26 -20.79
C GLU A 22 12.36 -13.75 -21.15
N GLY A 23 11.42 -14.41 -20.46
CA GLY A 23 11.00 -15.80 -20.73
C GLY A 23 11.36 -16.83 -19.65
N MET A 24 12.30 -16.54 -18.75
CA MET A 24 12.73 -17.50 -17.71
C MET A 24 11.74 -17.67 -16.55
N TYR A 25 10.75 -16.78 -16.43
CA TYR A 25 9.89 -16.72 -15.26
C TYR A 25 8.53 -17.39 -15.43
N GLN A 26 8.10 -17.72 -16.65
CA GLN A 26 6.77 -18.33 -16.88
C GLN A 26 6.55 -19.61 -16.06
N GLN A 27 7.60 -20.39 -15.81
CA GLN A 27 7.55 -21.60 -14.99
C GLN A 27 7.17 -21.35 -13.52
N TYR A 28 7.35 -20.12 -13.01
CA TYR A 28 7.02 -19.75 -11.63
C TYR A 28 5.62 -19.14 -11.50
N ILE A 29 4.89 -18.92 -12.60
CA ILE A 29 3.51 -18.41 -12.55
C ILE A 29 2.60 -19.30 -11.68
N PRO A 30 2.60 -20.64 -11.80
CA PRO A 30 1.76 -21.48 -10.95
C PRO A 30 2.09 -21.33 -9.46
N LEU A 31 3.38 -21.14 -9.13
CA LEU A 31 3.81 -20.90 -7.76
C LEU A 31 3.37 -19.52 -7.26
N ALA A 32 3.49 -18.49 -8.08
CA ALA A 32 3.04 -17.14 -7.75
C ALA A 32 1.54 -17.12 -7.43
N ILE A 33 0.73 -17.78 -8.25
CA ILE A 33 -0.71 -17.92 -8.02
C ILE A 33 -0.97 -18.69 -6.72
N HIS A 34 -0.27 -19.80 -6.48
CA HIS A 34 -0.43 -20.60 -5.26
C HIS A 34 -0.06 -19.85 -3.97
N LEU A 35 0.94 -18.95 -4.01
CA LEU A 35 1.31 -18.12 -2.86
C LEU A 35 0.20 -17.15 -2.43
N ALA A 36 -0.70 -16.81 -3.35
CA ALA A 36 -1.87 -15.96 -3.09
C ALA A 36 -3.11 -16.74 -2.62
N ASP A 37 -3.01 -18.06 -2.43
CA ASP A 37 -4.12 -18.85 -1.92
C ASP A 37 -4.44 -18.48 -0.45
N GLU A 38 -5.72 -18.51 -0.10
CA GLU A 38 -6.24 -18.17 1.23
C GLU A 38 -5.51 -18.90 2.35
N PHE A 39 -5.09 -20.15 2.11
CA PHE A 39 -4.30 -20.96 3.05
C PHE A 39 -3.02 -20.24 3.54
N PHE A 40 -2.32 -19.53 2.65
CA PHE A 40 -1.11 -18.78 3.01
C PHE A 40 -1.44 -17.40 3.57
N LEU A 41 -2.43 -16.72 3.00
CA LEU A 41 -2.81 -15.36 3.41
C LEU A 41 -3.40 -15.33 4.83
N THR A 42 -4.09 -16.42 5.24
CA THR A 42 -4.70 -16.56 6.57
C THR A 42 -3.86 -17.41 7.54
N HIS A 43 -2.60 -17.70 7.19
CA HIS A 43 -1.74 -18.58 7.97
C HIS A 43 -1.58 -18.07 9.43
N PRO A 44 -1.66 -18.93 10.47
CA PRO A 44 -1.69 -18.48 11.87
C PRO A 44 -0.40 -17.80 12.35
N SER A 45 0.73 -18.08 11.71
CA SER A 45 2.01 -17.41 12.00
C SER A 45 2.14 -16.10 11.24
N ARG A 46 2.28 -14.99 11.99
CA ARG A 46 2.54 -13.65 11.44
C ARG A 46 3.84 -13.57 10.65
N ASP A 47 4.88 -14.29 11.08
CA ASP A 47 6.15 -14.33 10.36
C ASP A 47 6.00 -14.96 8.98
N VAL A 48 5.17 -16.01 8.89
CA VAL A 48 4.87 -16.67 7.61
C VAL A 48 4.07 -15.72 6.73
N GLN A 49 3.04 -15.05 7.25
CA GLN A 49 2.29 -14.06 6.47
C GLN A 49 3.18 -12.95 5.93
N LEU A 50 4.08 -12.40 6.76
CA LEU A 50 5.01 -11.36 6.32
C LEU A 50 5.95 -11.88 5.22
N LEU A 51 6.45 -13.11 5.33
CA LEU A 51 7.27 -13.72 4.28
C LEU A 51 6.46 -13.89 2.98
N ILE A 52 5.21 -14.31 3.06
CA ILE A 52 4.31 -14.43 1.91
C ILE A 52 4.09 -13.07 1.26
N ALA A 53 3.84 -12.01 2.05
CA ALA A 53 3.71 -10.65 1.51
C ALA A 53 4.96 -10.16 0.80
N CYS A 54 6.15 -10.41 1.35
CA CYS A 54 7.41 -10.10 0.67
C CYS A 54 7.55 -10.87 -0.66
N CYS A 55 7.19 -12.16 -0.68
CA CYS A 55 7.24 -12.96 -1.91
C CYS A 55 6.26 -12.44 -2.96
N ILE A 56 5.04 -12.08 -2.56
CA ILE A 56 4.06 -11.47 -3.46
C ILE A 56 4.59 -10.14 -4.01
N ALA A 57 5.17 -9.28 -3.16
CA ALA A 57 5.74 -8.01 -3.61
C ALA A 57 6.90 -8.22 -4.60
N ASP A 58 7.75 -9.24 -4.39
CA ASP A 58 8.77 -9.61 -5.36
C ASP A 58 8.18 -10.15 -6.67
N VAL A 59 7.11 -10.93 -6.63
CA VAL A 59 6.39 -11.36 -7.84
C VAL A 59 5.87 -10.13 -8.59
N LEU A 60 5.19 -9.20 -7.91
CA LEU A 60 4.71 -7.96 -8.53
C LEU A 60 5.86 -7.17 -9.18
N ARG A 61 7.04 -7.14 -8.54
CA ARG A 61 8.23 -6.48 -9.06
C ARG A 61 8.85 -7.18 -10.26
N VAL A 62 8.97 -8.51 -10.22
CA VAL A 62 9.64 -9.31 -11.26
C VAL A 62 8.80 -9.40 -12.53
N TYR A 63 7.47 -9.46 -12.39
CA TYR A 63 6.56 -9.59 -13.52
C TYR A 63 6.01 -8.25 -14.02
N ALA A 64 6.35 -7.13 -13.38
CA ALA A 64 5.95 -5.82 -13.88
C ALA A 64 6.38 -5.64 -15.36
N PRO A 65 5.50 -5.08 -16.22
CA PRO A 65 4.22 -4.45 -15.89
C PRO A 65 3.03 -5.44 -15.78
N GLU A 66 3.15 -6.67 -16.27
CA GLU A 66 2.07 -7.65 -16.33
C GLU A 66 2.21 -8.75 -15.27
N ALA A 67 1.75 -8.45 -14.05
CA ALA A 67 1.73 -9.43 -12.96
C ALA A 67 0.84 -10.66 -13.30
N PRO A 68 1.15 -11.84 -12.74
CA PRO A 68 0.45 -13.08 -13.08
C PRO A 68 -0.99 -13.18 -12.52
N TYR A 69 -1.42 -12.23 -11.68
CA TYR A 69 -2.73 -12.22 -11.04
C TYR A 69 -3.77 -11.56 -11.97
N LYS A 70 -4.68 -12.36 -12.53
CA LYS A 70 -5.70 -11.86 -13.49
C LYS A 70 -7.11 -11.81 -12.92
N ASP A 71 -7.36 -12.57 -11.86
CA ASP A 71 -8.66 -12.63 -11.22
C ASP A 71 -8.86 -11.43 -10.29
N GLN A 72 -9.94 -10.67 -10.49
CA GLN A 72 -10.17 -9.42 -9.77
C GLN A 72 -10.35 -9.63 -8.25
N GLU A 73 -11.02 -10.72 -7.85
CA GLU A 73 -11.23 -11.05 -6.44
C GLU A 73 -9.91 -11.46 -5.77
N GLN A 74 -9.08 -12.23 -6.48
CA GLN A 74 -7.73 -12.56 -6.03
C GLN A 74 -6.86 -11.31 -5.87
N VAL A 75 -6.88 -10.39 -6.85
CA VAL A 75 -6.13 -9.12 -6.77
C VAL A 75 -6.59 -8.31 -5.55
N LYS A 76 -7.90 -8.14 -5.36
CA LYS A 76 -8.46 -7.47 -4.17
C LYS A 76 -7.96 -8.10 -2.88
N THR A 77 -8.04 -9.43 -2.77
CA THR A 77 -7.61 -10.21 -1.60
C THR A 77 -6.12 -10.01 -1.32
N ILE A 78 -5.28 -10.04 -2.35
CA ILE A 78 -3.84 -9.81 -2.23
C ILE A 78 -3.56 -8.41 -1.68
N PHE A 79 -4.16 -7.36 -2.26
CA PHE A 79 -3.85 -6.00 -1.84
C PHE A 79 -4.38 -5.67 -0.44
N LEU A 80 -5.54 -6.19 -0.05
CA LEU A 80 -6.01 -6.09 1.34
C LEU A 80 -5.08 -6.84 2.32
N PHE A 81 -4.56 -8.01 1.93
CA PHE A 81 -3.56 -8.73 2.70
C PHE A 81 -2.25 -7.93 2.85
N LEU A 82 -1.75 -7.33 1.77
CA LEU A 82 -0.55 -6.48 1.79
C LEU A 82 -0.75 -5.27 2.72
N ILE A 83 -1.91 -4.60 2.65
CA ILE A 83 -2.29 -3.53 3.58
C ILE A 83 -2.26 -4.04 5.01
N ASN A 84 -2.82 -5.22 5.29
CA ASN A 84 -2.80 -5.79 6.63
C ASN A 84 -1.36 -6.00 7.15
N GLN A 85 -0.43 -6.48 6.31
CA GLN A 85 0.97 -6.63 6.70
C GLN A 85 1.67 -5.29 6.95
N LEU A 86 1.32 -4.22 6.22
CA LEU A 86 1.89 -2.89 6.43
C LEU A 86 1.55 -2.29 7.82
N GLN A 87 0.61 -2.88 8.59
CA GLN A 87 0.41 -2.53 10.00
C GLN A 87 1.66 -2.72 10.86
N GLY A 88 2.54 -3.65 10.50
CA GLY A 88 3.80 -3.90 11.20
C GLY A 88 4.79 -2.75 11.14
N LEU A 89 4.59 -1.78 10.24
CA LEU A 89 5.38 -0.55 10.22
C LEU A 89 5.09 0.34 11.44
N ARG A 90 4.00 0.15 12.19
CA ARG A 90 3.64 1.03 13.32
C ARG A 90 4.75 1.18 14.36
N ASP A 91 5.53 0.12 14.60
CA ASP A 91 6.61 0.11 15.59
C ASP A 91 7.98 -0.09 14.91
N PRO A 92 8.76 0.98 14.69
CA PRO A 92 10.12 0.90 14.17
C PRO A 92 11.11 0.07 14.99
N LYS A 93 10.77 -0.29 16.23
CA LYS A 93 11.60 -1.12 17.11
C LYS A 93 11.27 -2.61 17.01
N ASP A 94 10.21 -2.97 16.28
CA ASP A 94 9.86 -4.38 16.06
C ASP A 94 11.04 -5.11 15.39
N PRO A 95 11.47 -6.30 15.87
CA PRO A 95 12.55 -7.06 15.24
C PRO A 95 12.33 -7.37 13.75
N ALA A 96 11.06 -7.46 13.32
CA ALA A 96 10.65 -7.69 11.94
C ALA A 96 10.48 -6.39 11.13
N PHE A 97 10.69 -5.19 11.73
CA PHE A 97 10.52 -3.90 11.05
C PHE A 97 11.27 -3.81 9.72
N LYS A 98 12.49 -4.38 9.65
CA LYS A 98 13.27 -4.42 8.40
C LYS A 98 12.52 -5.10 7.25
N ARG A 99 11.73 -6.15 7.54
CA ARG A 99 10.92 -6.85 6.53
C ARG A 99 9.67 -6.05 6.16
N TYR A 100 9.00 -5.43 7.11
CA TYR A 100 7.88 -4.52 6.81
C TYR A 100 8.33 -3.31 5.98
N PHE A 101 9.50 -2.76 6.29
CA PHE A 101 10.11 -1.68 5.51
C PHE A 101 10.48 -2.13 4.10
N TYR A 102 11.08 -3.32 3.95
CA TYR A 102 11.35 -3.92 2.65
C TYR A 102 10.08 -4.11 1.82
N LEU A 103 8.99 -4.58 2.45
CA LEU A 103 7.70 -4.70 1.80
C LEU A 103 7.21 -3.34 1.27
N LEU A 104 7.21 -2.30 2.12
CA LEU A 104 6.82 -0.94 1.71
C LEU A 104 7.68 -0.40 0.55
N GLU A 105 9.00 -0.56 0.67
CA GLU A 105 9.97 -0.09 -0.34
C GLU A 105 9.73 -0.75 -1.70
N ASN A 106 9.51 -2.07 -1.73
CA ASN A 106 9.19 -2.81 -2.95
C ASN A 106 7.85 -2.36 -3.57
N LEU A 107 6.81 -2.21 -2.76
CA LEU A 107 5.47 -1.81 -3.24
C LEU A 107 5.49 -0.40 -3.82
N ALA A 108 6.25 0.51 -3.21
CA ALA A 108 6.47 1.86 -3.72
C ALA A 108 7.24 1.85 -5.05
N TYR A 109 8.34 1.09 -5.11
CA TYR A 109 9.26 1.11 -6.26
C TYR A 109 8.57 0.74 -7.57
N VAL A 110 7.68 -0.26 -7.57
CA VAL A 110 6.94 -0.68 -8.77
C VAL A 110 5.49 -0.17 -8.81
N LYS A 111 5.15 0.77 -7.93
CA LYS A 111 3.79 1.35 -7.79
C LYS A 111 2.71 0.27 -7.77
N SER A 112 2.92 -0.79 -6.99
CA SER A 112 2.13 -2.02 -7.08
C SER A 112 0.61 -1.80 -7.00
N PHE A 113 0.17 -0.85 -6.17
CA PHE A 113 -1.26 -0.56 -5.98
C PHE A 113 -1.95 0.01 -7.23
N ASN A 114 -1.22 0.49 -8.25
CA ASN A 114 -1.82 0.90 -9.53
C ASN A 114 -2.57 -0.25 -10.23
N MET A 115 -2.18 -1.50 -9.96
CA MET A 115 -2.88 -2.69 -10.43
C MET A 115 -4.35 -2.72 -9.98
N CYS A 116 -4.69 -2.02 -8.88
CA CYS A 116 -6.06 -1.96 -8.40
C CYS A 116 -6.97 -1.04 -9.22
N PHE A 117 -6.46 -0.19 -10.11
CA PHE A 117 -7.31 0.76 -10.86
C PHE A 117 -8.36 0.09 -11.73
N GLU A 118 -8.10 -1.14 -12.20
CA GLU A 118 -9.03 -1.91 -13.03
C GLU A 118 -10.11 -2.64 -12.23
N LEU A 119 -10.07 -2.59 -10.88
CA LEU A 119 -11.05 -3.24 -10.01
C LEU A 119 -12.28 -2.36 -9.81
N GLU A 120 -13.47 -2.97 -9.84
CA GLU A 120 -14.73 -2.27 -9.55
C GLU A 120 -14.73 -1.64 -8.14
N ASP A 121 -14.18 -2.34 -7.14
CA ASP A 121 -14.10 -1.91 -5.74
C ASP A 121 -12.74 -1.28 -5.36
N CYS A 122 -12.01 -0.69 -6.30
CA CYS A 122 -10.66 -0.16 -6.04
C CYS A 122 -10.61 0.88 -4.91
N GLN A 123 -11.68 1.66 -4.74
CA GLN A 123 -11.78 2.70 -3.72
C GLN A 123 -11.78 2.14 -2.30
N GLU A 124 -12.30 0.93 -2.07
CA GLU A 124 -12.26 0.26 -0.75
C GLU A 124 -10.79 0.00 -0.35
N ILE A 125 -10.00 -0.50 -1.29
CA ILE A 125 -8.56 -0.79 -1.10
C ILE A 125 -7.80 0.51 -0.81
N PHE A 126 -8.07 1.56 -1.59
CA PHE A 126 -7.42 2.85 -1.40
C PHE A 126 -7.80 3.48 -0.05
N CYS A 127 -9.08 3.49 0.31
CA CYS A 127 -9.51 4.00 1.62
C CYS A 127 -8.84 3.24 2.77
N ALA A 128 -8.74 1.91 2.68
CA ALA A 128 -8.07 1.08 3.68
C ALA A 128 -6.57 1.41 3.78
N LEU A 129 -5.88 1.56 2.66
CA LEU A 129 -4.45 1.89 2.61
C LEU A 129 -4.15 3.28 3.18
N PHE A 130 -4.89 4.30 2.75
CA PHE A 130 -4.71 5.68 3.24
C PHE A 130 -5.00 5.77 4.73
N SER A 131 -6.12 5.19 5.17
CA SER A 131 -6.50 5.13 6.60
C SER A 131 -5.41 4.44 7.42
N LEU A 132 -4.84 3.35 6.91
CA LEU A 132 -3.75 2.67 7.57
C LEU A 132 -2.53 3.59 7.72
N MET A 133 -2.06 4.18 6.62
CA MET A 133 -0.84 5.00 6.61
C MET A 133 -0.96 6.18 7.58
N PHE A 134 -2.10 6.89 7.58
CA PHE A 134 -2.35 7.97 8.53
C PHE A 134 -2.43 7.48 9.98
N LYS A 135 -2.98 6.28 10.21
CA LYS A 135 -3.09 5.69 11.55
C LYS A 135 -1.73 5.28 12.14
N ILE A 136 -0.83 4.74 11.32
CA ILE A 136 0.44 4.18 11.81
C ILE A 136 1.58 5.21 11.85
N VAL A 137 1.53 6.27 11.04
CA VAL A 137 2.61 7.23 10.94
C VAL A 137 2.82 7.98 12.26
N ASN A 138 4.06 7.98 12.77
CA ASN A 138 4.39 8.58 14.06
C ASN A 138 5.80 9.22 14.06
N THR A 139 6.22 9.68 15.24
CA THR A 139 7.50 10.37 15.45
C THR A 139 8.72 9.48 15.28
N GLU A 140 8.58 8.16 15.44
CA GLU A 140 9.71 7.23 15.39
C GLU A 140 10.06 6.84 13.94
N HIS A 141 9.17 7.13 12.98
CA HIS A 141 9.47 6.97 11.56
C HIS A 141 10.49 7.99 11.06
N SER A 142 11.55 7.47 10.44
CA SER A 142 12.51 8.28 9.70
C SER A 142 11.86 8.96 8.50
N THR A 143 12.51 10.02 7.99
CA THR A 143 12.10 10.69 6.75
C THR A 143 12.02 9.71 5.57
N LYS A 144 12.92 8.72 5.52
CA LYS A 144 12.93 7.70 4.46
C LYS A 144 11.64 6.86 4.47
N VAL A 145 11.17 6.43 5.64
CA VAL A 145 9.91 5.67 5.76
C VAL A 145 8.71 6.52 5.30
N LYS A 146 8.64 7.78 5.74
CA LYS A 146 7.56 8.70 5.35
C LYS A 146 7.57 8.99 3.85
N SER A 147 8.75 9.09 3.24
CA SER A 147 8.88 9.23 1.78
C SER A 147 8.24 8.04 1.07
N PHE A 148 8.59 6.81 1.46
CA PHE A 148 8.00 5.63 0.83
C PHE A 148 6.50 5.48 1.06
N MET A 149 5.99 5.92 2.22
CA MET A 149 4.53 6.01 2.42
C MET A 149 3.92 6.94 1.36
N LEU A 150 4.51 8.11 1.10
CA LEU A 150 4.02 9.02 0.05
C LEU A 150 4.22 8.44 -1.35
N ASP A 151 5.31 7.72 -1.61
CA ASP A 151 5.58 7.10 -2.92
C ASP A 151 4.54 6.01 -3.25
N VAL A 152 3.94 5.37 -2.24
CA VAL A 152 2.78 4.49 -2.41
C VAL A 152 1.48 5.28 -2.61
N LEU A 153 1.25 6.34 -1.83
CA LEU A 153 -0.03 7.06 -1.80
C LEU A 153 -0.23 8.02 -2.98
N CYS A 154 0.81 8.75 -3.40
CA CYS A 154 0.68 9.81 -4.41
C CYS A 154 0.19 9.28 -5.77
N PRO A 155 0.74 8.17 -6.32
CA PRO A 155 0.27 7.63 -7.60
C PRO A 155 -1.22 7.33 -7.64
N LEU A 156 -1.79 6.88 -6.51
CA LEU A 156 -3.22 6.55 -6.38
C LEU A 156 -4.13 7.78 -6.44
N ILE A 157 -3.57 8.98 -6.30
CA ILE A 157 -4.27 10.24 -6.52
C ILE A 157 -3.96 10.78 -7.91
N THR A 158 -2.68 10.85 -8.30
CA THR A 158 -2.25 11.52 -9.52
C THR A 158 -2.58 10.76 -10.80
N GLU A 159 -2.62 9.42 -10.72
CA GLU A 159 -2.86 8.54 -11.87
C GLU A 159 -4.29 7.99 -11.88
N SER A 160 -5.11 8.32 -10.88
CA SER A 160 -6.51 7.91 -10.83
C SER A 160 -7.38 8.90 -11.58
N ASP A 161 -8.27 8.39 -12.43
CA ASP A 161 -9.27 9.22 -13.14
C ASP A 161 -10.34 9.79 -12.17
N VAL A 162 -10.58 9.12 -11.03
CA VAL A 162 -11.62 9.48 -10.08
C VAL A 162 -11.15 9.28 -8.64
N VAL A 163 -11.19 10.36 -7.85
CA VAL A 163 -11.00 10.29 -6.39
C VAL A 163 -12.37 10.30 -5.72
N SER A 164 -12.71 9.22 -5.01
CA SER A 164 -14.00 9.15 -4.30
C SER A 164 -14.10 10.15 -3.15
N ASN A 165 -15.33 10.57 -2.83
CA ASN A 165 -15.60 11.42 -1.67
C ASN A 165 -15.16 10.75 -0.35
N GLU A 166 -15.24 9.42 -0.27
CA GLU A 166 -14.77 8.69 0.90
C GLU A 166 -13.26 8.82 1.07
N LEU A 167 -12.49 8.62 0.00
CA LEU A 167 -11.04 8.79 0.01
C LEU A 167 -10.63 10.24 0.32
N LEU A 168 -11.32 11.23 -0.26
CA LEU A 168 -11.12 12.64 0.09
C LEU A 168 -11.37 12.89 1.58
N ASN A 169 -12.45 12.33 2.15
CA ASN A 169 -12.73 12.46 3.57
C ASN A 169 -11.63 11.83 4.44
N VAL A 170 -11.11 10.66 4.06
CA VAL A 170 -9.97 10.01 4.75
C VAL A 170 -8.75 10.93 4.78
N ILE A 171 -8.45 11.61 3.67
CA ILE A 171 -7.32 12.54 3.57
C ILE A 171 -7.59 13.82 4.39
N LEU A 172 -8.68 14.51 4.11
CA LEU A 172 -9.01 15.83 4.66
C LEU A 172 -9.29 15.79 6.17
N MET A 173 -9.78 14.66 6.70
CA MET A 173 -10.02 14.49 8.14
C MET A 173 -8.74 14.62 8.98
N ASN A 174 -7.55 14.46 8.39
CA ASN A 174 -6.26 14.68 9.08
C ASN A 174 -5.89 16.17 9.19
N LEU A 175 -6.58 17.06 8.47
CA LEU A 175 -6.29 18.50 8.44
C LEU A 175 -7.17 19.33 9.38
N VAL A 176 -8.23 18.73 9.92
CA VAL A 176 -9.21 19.41 10.77
C VAL A 176 -8.97 19.13 12.24
N GLU A 177 -9.40 20.05 13.11
CA GLU A 177 -9.38 19.82 14.55
C GLU A 177 -10.45 18.79 14.97
N PRO A 178 -10.21 17.96 16.01
CA PRO A 178 -9.00 17.91 16.84
C PRO A 178 -7.86 17.06 16.24
N ASN A 179 -8.09 16.37 15.11
CA ASN A 179 -7.13 15.43 14.52
C ASN A 179 -5.80 16.09 14.14
N LYS A 180 -5.83 17.31 13.60
CA LYS A 180 -4.63 18.09 13.29
C LYS A 180 -3.72 18.25 14.52
N ARG A 181 -4.30 18.59 15.68
CA ARG A 181 -3.57 18.76 16.94
C ARG A 181 -3.13 17.42 17.52
N ASP A 182 -4.02 16.44 17.53
CA ASP A 182 -3.83 15.19 18.27
C ASP A 182 -2.96 14.19 17.48
N HIS A 183 -2.96 14.27 16.14
CA HIS A 183 -2.24 13.37 15.22
C HIS A 183 -1.30 14.15 14.28
N LYS A 184 -0.35 14.89 14.86
CA LYS A 184 0.57 15.80 14.12
C LYS A 184 1.32 15.14 12.96
N HIS A 185 1.65 13.85 13.05
CA HIS A 185 2.37 13.15 11.98
C HIS A 185 1.45 12.71 10.84
N ALA A 186 0.20 12.34 11.14
CA ALA A 186 -0.82 12.10 10.14
C ALA A 186 -1.14 13.41 9.40
N TYR A 187 -1.28 14.52 10.14
CA TYR A 187 -1.41 15.85 9.57
C TYR A 187 -0.24 16.21 8.63
N SER A 188 1.00 16.02 9.07
CA SER A 188 2.19 16.29 8.24
C SER A 188 2.20 15.46 6.97
N LEU A 189 1.91 14.16 7.07
CA LEU A 189 1.85 13.26 5.92
C LEU A 189 0.74 13.67 4.94
N ALA A 190 -0.45 14.02 5.45
CA ALA A 190 -1.58 14.47 4.64
C ALA A 190 -1.27 15.81 3.95
N LYS A 191 -0.61 16.73 4.64
CA LYS A 191 -0.16 18.00 4.05
C LYS A 191 0.83 17.76 2.91
N ASP A 192 1.84 16.93 3.13
CA ASP A 192 2.86 16.64 2.11
C ASP A 192 2.24 15.92 0.90
N LEU A 193 1.31 15.00 1.14
CA LEU A 193 0.52 14.34 0.10
C LEU A 193 -0.24 15.36 -0.75
N ILE A 194 -1.00 16.27 -0.14
CA ILE A 194 -1.79 17.27 -0.87
C ILE A 194 -0.91 18.18 -1.69
N VAL A 195 0.21 18.63 -1.14
CA VAL A 195 1.17 19.47 -1.88
C VAL A 195 1.74 18.73 -3.08
N LYS A 196 2.06 17.44 -2.94
CA LYS A 196 2.59 16.61 -4.04
C LYS A 196 1.56 16.25 -5.11
N THR A 197 0.27 16.35 -4.78
CA THR A 197 -0.84 15.89 -5.64
C THR A 197 -1.82 17.02 -5.96
N SER A 198 -1.41 18.27 -5.76
CA SER A 198 -2.29 19.45 -5.80
C SER A 198 -2.95 19.65 -7.15
N GLU A 199 -2.22 19.44 -8.24
CA GLU A 199 -2.74 19.58 -9.61
C GLU A 199 -3.94 18.67 -9.87
N THR A 200 -3.93 17.46 -9.29
CA THR A 200 -5.02 16.50 -9.42
C THR A 200 -6.12 16.75 -8.40
N LEU A 201 -5.79 17.03 -7.13
CA LEU A 201 -6.78 17.17 -6.06
C LEU A 201 -7.59 18.47 -6.11
N GLU A 202 -7.03 19.56 -6.61
CA GLU A 202 -7.68 20.87 -6.64
C GLU A 202 -9.11 20.86 -7.22
N PRO A 203 -9.38 20.30 -8.42
CA PRO A 203 -10.74 20.24 -8.98
C PRO A 203 -11.71 19.42 -8.12
N PHE A 204 -11.24 18.34 -7.49
CA PHE A 204 -12.08 17.50 -6.63
C PHE A 204 -12.44 18.22 -5.32
N ILE A 205 -11.48 18.93 -4.71
CA ILE A 205 -11.71 19.71 -3.48
C ILE A 205 -12.67 20.88 -3.75
N GLN A 206 -12.54 21.55 -4.90
CA GLN A 206 -13.46 22.62 -5.29
C GLN A 206 -14.88 22.09 -5.46
N THR A 207 -15.05 20.93 -6.10
CA THR A 207 -16.36 20.28 -6.28
C THR A 207 -17.03 19.97 -4.94
N VAL A 208 -16.27 19.43 -3.98
CA VAL A 208 -16.76 19.14 -2.61
C VAL A 208 -17.06 20.43 -1.83
N SER A 209 -16.37 21.53 -2.10
CA SER A 209 -16.60 22.82 -1.42
C SER A 209 -17.92 23.48 -1.80
N TYR A 210 -18.55 23.11 -2.92
CA TYR A 210 -19.91 23.53 -3.26
C TYR A 210 -20.99 22.66 -2.60
N ASP A 211 -20.62 21.50 -2.03
CA ASP A 211 -21.53 20.65 -1.29
C ASP A 211 -21.49 21.02 0.20
N SER A 212 -22.55 21.70 0.63
CA SER A 212 -22.71 22.51 1.86
C SER A 212 -22.28 21.91 3.21
N THR A 213 -21.91 20.63 3.29
CA THR A 213 -21.56 19.94 4.53
C THR A 213 -20.06 20.00 4.87
N LEU A 214 -19.17 20.12 3.87
CA LEU A 214 -17.72 20.24 4.10
C LEU A 214 -17.20 21.67 4.01
N THR A 215 -17.89 22.56 3.31
CA THR A 215 -17.56 23.99 3.17
C THR A 215 -17.36 24.65 4.54
N TYR A 216 -18.21 24.32 5.53
CA TYR A 216 -18.06 24.82 6.91
C TYR A 216 -16.84 24.30 7.67
N LYS A 217 -16.30 23.12 7.32
CA LYS A 217 -15.09 22.55 7.94
C LYS A 217 -13.80 23.06 7.29
N ILE A 218 -13.85 23.36 5.98
CA ILE A 218 -12.71 23.90 5.23
C ILE A 218 -12.59 25.43 5.41
N LEU A 219 -13.70 26.19 5.50
CA LEU A 219 -13.69 27.65 5.76
C LEU A 219 -13.25 28.04 7.18
N LEU A 220 -13.08 27.09 8.09
CA LEU A 220 -12.54 27.30 9.44
C LEU A 220 -11.06 26.87 9.57
N MET A 221 -10.40 26.50 8.46
CA MET A 221 -8.94 26.36 8.36
C MET A 221 -8.24 27.72 8.45
#